data_AF-A0AAW3X4Z5-F1
#
_entry.id   AF-A0AAW3X4Z5-F1
#
_cell.length_a   1.000
_cell.length_b   1.000
_cell.length_c   1.000
_cell.angle_alpha   90.00
_cell.angle_beta   90.00
_cell.angle_gamma   90.00
#
_symmetry.space_group_name_H-M   'P 1'
#
loop_
_entity.id
_entity.type
_entity.pdbx_description
1 polymer ?
#
loop_
_entity_poly.entity_id
_entity_poly.type
_entity_poly.pdbx_seq_one_letter_code
_entity_poly.pdbx_strand_id
1 'polypeptide(L)'
;MAKQYIDVLIDGKVYSLGGSETEGYVQQIATYLNGKIFQLKAQPGFLKMPEDYQSIMTYLNLADDYFKEKESAKALASDKESMEKETYRLKHEMVSTQMKLESLRNERTVSEEELETAKKAAKEAAEQAEAAKNEVQAQIERVKKEAQEQIEAVKKAAQEQVESARKEAQGQIEAVKKTAQEQVESARKEAQEQSEAVKKTAQEQVDSARKEAQEQIERAKRELQERVESAEKAAQDRAARAEQTAREQAEAAKKEALEQIADAKKEANDFRGEAEVWKQEAEDQHLAVESSQSEIASLQDKLEILKQQLEEARQAATAVQTEKSQLEARLMQTEQEKQSVKEQLSQLEQEKQTIKKDLEESLQEAGAAREELAAVRQAQVEAYMKRKPFPKRQGTVELKDAILRL
;
A
#
# COMPACT_ATOMS: atom_id res chain seq x y z
N MET A 1 51.43 -52.45 47.77
CA MET A 1 50.18 -52.17 48.51
C MET A 1 49.97 -53.30 49.49
N ALA A 2 49.76 -53.01 50.78
CA ALA A 2 49.49 -54.04 51.77
C ALA A 2 48.19 -54.76 51.39
N LYS A 3 48.18 -56.09 51.39
CA LYS A 3 46.94 -56.87 51.21
C LYS A 3 46.09 -56.62 52.45
N GLN A 4 45.01 -55.85 52.29
CA GLN A 4 44.01 -55.70 53.32
C GLN A 4 43.14 -56.95 53.31
N TYR A 5 43.04 -57.59 54.46
CA TYR A 5 42.13 -58.72 54.67
C TYR A 5 40.87 -58.17 55.30
N ILE A 6 39.73 -58.56 54.74
CA ILE A 6 38.40 -58.16 55.18
C ILE A 6 37.66 -59.43 55.58
N ASP A 7 37.15 -59.46 56.81
CA ASP A 7 36.36 -60.57 57.31
C ASP A 7 34.89 -60.36 56.94
N VAL A 8 34.31 -61.34 56.27
CA VAL A 8 32.90 -61.34 55.86
C VAL A 8 32.19 -62.60 56.33
N LEU A 9 30.92 -62.47 56.69
CA LEU A 9 30.04 -63.59 57.02
C LEU A 9 29.27 -64.02 55.78
N ILE A 10 29.52 -65.23 55.26
CA ILE A 10 28.81 -65.78 54.10
C ILE A 10 28.23 -67.14 54.51
N ASP A 11 26.92 -67.29 54.36
CA ASP A 11 26.16 -68.49 54.67
C ASP A 11 26.46 -69.08 56.08
N GLY A 12 26.62 -68.20 57.07
CA GLY A 12 26.91 -68.57 58.46
C GLY A 12 28.39 -68.89 58.75
N LYS A 13 29.30 -68.78 57.78
CA LYS A 13 30.74 -68.99 57.94
C LYS A 13 31.51 -67.68 57.74
N VAL A 14 32.53 -67.43 58.57
CA VAL A 14 33.40 -66.26 58.44
C VAL A 14 34.53 -66.57 57.47
N TYR A 15 34.72 -65.71 56.47
CA TYR A 15 35.79 -65.79 55.47
C TYR A 15 36.65 -64.53 55.51
N SER A 16 37.96 -64.69 55.60
CA SER A 16 38.92 -63.60 55.47
C SER A 16 39.34 -63.46 54.01
N LEU A 17 38.80 -62.45 53.31
CA LEU A 17 39.07 -62.20 51.89
C LEU A 17 40.16 -61.14 51.73
N GLY A 18 41.23 -61.46 51.01
CA GLY A 18 42.29 -60.51 50.67
C GLY A 18 42.06 -59.90 49.29
N GLY A 19 42.06 -58.58 49.18
CA GLY A 19 41.83 -57.88 47.92
C GLY A 19 42.30 -56.43 47.90
N SER A 20 42.16 -55.78 46.74
CA SER A 20 42.35 -54.33 46.56
C SER A 20 41.07 -53.53 46.81
N GLU A 21 39.94 -54.22 46.99
CA GLU A 21 38.63 -53.62 47.16
C GLU A 21 38.42 -53.09 48.57
N THR A 22 37.54 -52.09 48.68
CA THR A 22 37.21 -51.49 49.96
C THR A 22 36.36 -52.44 50.81
N GLU A 23 36.51 -52.36 52.14
CA GLU A 23 35.71 -53.15 53.08
C GLU A 23 34.21 -52.98 52.82
N GLY A 24 33.73 -51.75 52.61
CA GLY A 24 32.32 -51.49 52.32
C GLY A 24 31.79 -52.22 51.09
N TYR A 25 32.56 -52.20 49.99
CA TYR A 25 32.17 -52.89 48.76
C TYR A 25 32.16 -54.42 48.93
N VAL A 26 33.17 -54.97 49.61
CA VAL A 26 33.26 -56.42 49.89
C VAL A 26 32.11 -56.86 50.82
N GLN A 27 31.74 -56.07 51.83
CA GLN A 27 30.58 -56.32 52.69
C GLN A 27 29.25 -56.26 51.91
N GLN A 28 29.11 -55.35 50.94
CA GLN A 28 27.95 -55.30 50.05
C GLN A 28 27.83 -56.57 49.20
N ILE A 29 28.95 -57.04 48.62
CA ILE A 29 28.97 -58.31 47.87
C ILE A 29 28.57 -59.47 48.77
N ALA A 30 29.11 -59.56 49.98
CA ALA A 30 28.76 -60.61 50.93
C ALA A 30 27.26 -60.57 51.30
N THR A 31 26.71 -59.37 51.51
CA THR A 31 25.28 -59.16 51.79
C THR A 31 24.42 -59.61 50.61
N TYR A 32 24.80 -59.23 49.38
CA TYR A 32 24.11 -59.64 48.16
C TYR A 32 24.12 -61.16 47.97
N LEU A 33 25.30 -61.77 48.12
CA LEU A 33 25.49 -63.22 48.01
C LEU A 33 24.66 -63.97 49.06
N ASN A 34 24.65 -63.51 50.31
CA ASN A 34 23.78 -64.06 51.35
C ASN A 34 22.30 -63.97 50.99
N GLY A 35 21.86 -62.83 50.43
CA GLY A 35 20.51 -62.67 49.94
C GLY A 35 20.15 -63.69 48.85
N LYS A 36 21.06 -63.92 47.90
CA LYS A 36 20.87 -64.92 46.83
C LYS A 36 20.84 -66.35 47.35
N ILE A 37 21.76 -66.70 48.24
CA ILE A 37 21.79 -68.01 48.90
C ILE A 37 20.49 -68.23 49.69
N PHE A 38 20.03 -67.21 50.43
CA PHE A 38 18.77 -67.27 51.17
C PHE A 38 17.56 -67.52 50.25
N GLN A 39 17.46 -66.80 49.13
CA GLN A 39 16.41 -67.00 48.13
C GLN A 39 16.44 -68.41 47.53
N LEU A 40 17.62 -68.93 47.20
CA LEU A 40 17.77 -70.27 46.65
C LEU A 40 17.41 -71.35 47.68
N LYS A 41 17.83 -71.19 48.95
CA LYS A 41 17.46 -72.11 50.04
C LYS A 41 15.96 -72.16 50.32
N ALA A 42 15.24 -71.07 50.05
CA ALA A 42 13.78 -71.02 50.15
C ALA A 42 13.07 -71.79 49.03
N GLN A 43 13.76 -72.14 47.93
CA GLN A 43 13.15 -72.88 46.83
C GLN A 43 12.87 -74.33 47.21
N PRO A 44 11.67 -74.88 46.86
CA PRO A 44 11.33 -76.26 47.14
C PRO A 44 12.35 -77.23 46.53
N GLY A 45 12.95 -78.07 47.38
CA GLY A 45 13.87 -79.12 46.93
C GLY A 45 15.33 -78.70 46.80
N PHE A 46 15.68 -77.42 46.89
CA PHE A 46 17.08 -76.96 46.83
C PHE A 46 17.95 -77.60 47.92
N LEU A 47 17.47 -77.60 49.16
CA LEU A 47 18.18 -78.20 50.30
C LEU A 47 18.30 -79.73 50.24
N LYS A 48 17.53 -80.40 49.37
CA LYS A 48 17.60 -81.86 49.17
C LYS A 48 18.68 -82.25 48.15
N MET A 49 19.24 -81.28 47.42
CA MET A 49 20.29 -81.51 46.43
C MET A 49 21.66 -81.65 47.12
N PRO A 50 22.63 -82.36 46.52
CA PRO A 50 24.01 -82.38 46.99
C PRO A 50 24.64 -80.99 47.01
N GLU A 51 25.62 -80.77 47.90
CA GLU A 51 26.29 -79.46 48.09
C GLU A 51 26.93 -78.92 46.80
N ASP A 52 27.50 -79.81 45.98
CA ASP A 52 28.08 -79.45 44.67
C ASP A 52 27.02 -78.86 43.73
N TYR A 53 25.82 -79.44 43.70
CA TYR A 53 24.71 -78.95 42.88
C TYR A 53 24.14 -77.63 43.42
N GLN A 54 24.05 -77.46 44.75
CA GLN A 54 23.64 -76.19 45.36
C GLN A 54 24.62 -75.06 45.01
N SER A 55 25.92 -75.36 45.01
CA SER A 55 26.98 -74.43 44.63
C SER A 55 26.88 -74.05 43.15
N ILE A 56 26.73 -75.03 42.25
CA ILE A 56 26.56 -74.79 40.81
C ILE A 56 25.32 -73.93 40.53
N MET A 57 24.20 -74.20 41.20
CA MET A 57 22.97 -73.42 41.04
C MET A 57 23.16 -71.97 41.50
N THR A 58 23.90 -71.76 42.60
CA THR A 58 24.24 -70.42 43.10
C THR A 58 25.11 -69.66 42.09
N TYR A 59 26.14 -70.32 41.53
CA TYR A 59 26.98 -69.72 40.48
C TYR A 59 26.18 -69.41 39.21
N LEU A 60 25.27 -70.28 38.79
CA LEU A 60 24.44 -70.07 37.62
C LEU A 60 23.52 -68.87 37.79
N ASN A 61 22.93 -68.70 38.98
CA ASN A 61 22.06 -67.55 39.26
C ASN A 61 22.84 -66.22 39.24
N LEU A 62 24.05 -66.20 39.81
CA LEU A 62 24.92 -65.01 39.78
C LEU A 62 25.40 -64.70 38.35
N ALA A 63 25.71 -65.73 37.56
CA ALA A 63 26.09 -65.56 36.17
C ALA A 63 24.92 -64.99 35.35
N ASP A 64 23.70 -65.49 35.56
CA ASP A 64 22.49 -64.98 34.91
C ASP A 64 22.26 -63.49 35.24
N ASP A 65 22.37 -63.09 36.51
CA ASP A 65 22.29 -61.67 36.90
C ASP A 65 23.34 -60.83 36.17
N TYR A 66 24.60 -61.29 36.13
CA TYR A 66 25.69 -60.59 35.45
C TYR A 66 25.40 -60.43 33.95
N PHE A 67 24.93 -61.48 33.27
CA PHE A 67 24.65 -61.41 31.84
C PHE A 67 23.45 -60.51 31.54
N LYS A 68 22.40 -60.53 32.36
CA LYS A 68 21.26 -59.62 32.25
C LYS A 68 21.68 -58.16 32.42
N GLU A 69 22.48 -57.88 33.44
CA GLU A 69 22.96 -56.51 33.69
C GLU A 69 23.91 -56.05 32.58
N LYS A 70 24.78 -56.93 32.09
CA LYS A 70 25.67 -56.64 30.97
C LYS A 70 24.91 -56.31 29.69
N GLU A 71 23.81 -57.02 29.42
CA GLU A 71 23.00 -56.76 28.23
C GLU A 71 22.21 -55.45 28.38
N SER A 72 21.66 -55.18 29.56
CA SER A 72 21.04 -53.89 29.92
C SER A 72 22.03 -52.73 29.74
N ALA A 73 23.26 -52.87 30.24
CA ALA A 73 24.31 -51.87 30.10
C ALA A 73 24.70 -51.60 28.64
N LYS A 74 24.73 -52.63 27.78
CA LYS A 74 24.94 -52.46 26.34
C LYS A 74 23.80 -51.71 25.67
N ALA A 75 22.55 -52.06 26.01
CA ALA A 75 21.37 -51.37 25.47
C ALA A 75 21.42 -49.87 25.83
N LEU A 76 21.68 -49.56 27.11
CA LEU A 76 21.86 -48.18 27.56
C LEU A 76 23.03 -47.46 26.87
N ALA A 77 24.14 -48.15 26.61
CA ALA A 77 25.26 -47.58 25.88
C ALA A 77 24.89 -47.25 24.42
N SER A 78 24.14 -48.12 23.75
CA SER A 78 23.62 -47.88 22.40
C SER A 78 22.63 -46.71 22.36
N ASP A 79 21.71 -46.64 23.32
CA ASP A 79 20.75 -45.54 23.44
C ASP A 79 21.47 -44.21 23.68
N LYS A 80 22.47 -44.20 24.56
CA LYS A 80 23.32 -43.03 24.80
C LYS A 80 24.00 -42.55 23.51
N GLU A 81 24.59 -43.46 22.74
CA GLU A 81 25.22 -43.09 21.46
C GLU A 81 24.22 -42.51 20.47
N SER A 82 23.01 -43.08 20.40
CA SER A 82 21.91 -42.54 19.57
C SER A 82 21.51 -41.13 20.01
N MET A 83 21.30 -40.92 21.31
CA MET A 83 20.96 -39.61 21.87
C MET A 83 22.06 -38.57 21.65
N GLU A 84 23.34 -38.96 21.74
CA GLU A 84 24.47 -38.07 21.45
C GLU A 84 24.47 -37.63 19.98
N LYS A 85 24.18 -38.54 19.04
CA LYS A 85 24.04 -38.21 17.61
C LYS A 85 22.86 -37.27 17.35
N GLU A 86 21.72 -37.51 18.00
CA GLU A 86 20.55 -36.65 17.87
C GLU A 86 20.80 -35.25 18.46
N THR A 87 21.44 -35.18 19.63
CA THR A 87 21.86 -33.92 20.25
C THR A 87 22.80 -33.14 19.32
N TYR A 88 23.75 -33.82 18.67
CA TYR A 88 24.63 -33.18 17.70
C TYR A 88 23.89 -32.65 16.48
N ARG A 89 22.92 -33.41 15.94
CA ARG A 89 22.05 -32.96 14.83
C ARG A 89 21.24 -31.73 15.23
N LEU A 90 20.57 -31.78 16.37
CA LEU A 90 19.78 -30.66 16.89
C LEU A 90 20.62 -29.42 17.14
N LYS A 91 21.86 -29.58 17.65
CA LYS A 91 22.79 -28.47 17.82
C LYS A 91 23.17 -27.83 16.48
N HIS A 92 23.41 -28.62 15.44
CA HIS A 92 23.68 -28.11 14.08
C HIS A 92 22.47 -27.37 13.50
N GLU A 93 21.28 -27.94 13.62
CA GLU A 93 20.03 -27.30 13.16
C GLU A 93 19.77 -25.99 13.92
N MET A 94 20.01 -25.96 15.23
CA MET A 94 19.91 -24.75 16.05
C MET A 94 20.89 -23.67 15.59
N VAL A 95 22.14 -24.03 15.28
CA VAL A 95 23.12 -23.06 14.76
C VAL A 95 22.69 -22.54 13.39
N SER A 96 22.24 -23.42 12.49
CA SER A 96 21.75 -23.03 11.16
C SER A 96 20.56 -22.08 11.25
N THR A 97 19.61 -22.37 12.13
CA THR A 97 18.45 -21.50 12.37
C THR A 97 18.84 -20.17 13.00
N GLN A 98 19.79 -20.16 13.95
CA GLN A 98 20.35 -18.91 14.50
C GLN A 98 21.01 -18.04 13.43
N MET A 99 21.84 -18.62 12.56
CA MET A 99 22.47 -17.90 11.44
C MET A 99 21.43 -17.33 10.48
N LYS A 100 20.40 -18.11 10.13
CA LYS A 100 19.31 -17.65 9.26
C LYS A 100 18.51 -16.51 9.90
N LEU A 101 18.26 -16.60 11.22
CA LEU A 101 17.56 -15.56 11.97
C LEU A 101 18.39 -14.27 12.03
N GLU A 102 19.71 -14.38 12.21
CA GLU A 102 20.62 -13.24 12.17
C GLU A 102 20.67 -12.57 10.79
N SER A 103 20.73 -13.35 9.70
CA SER A 103 20.62 -12.82 8.33
C SER A 103 19.34 -12.03 8.12
N LEU A 104 18.19 -12.60 8.49
CA LEU A 104 16.89 -11.95 8.36
C LEU A 104 16.78 -10.68 9.22
N ARG A 105 17.41 -10.65 10.39
CA ARG A 105 17.49 -9.43 11.22
C ARG A 105 18.29 -8.34 10.51
N ASN A 106 19.43 -8.69 9.92
CA ASN A 106 20.26 -7.73 9.19
C ASN A 106 19.54 -7.19 7.95
N GLU A 107 18.87 -8.05 7.18
CA GLU A 107 18.03 -7.65 6.04
C GLU A 107 16.90 -6.71 6.49
N ARG A 108 16.24 -7.03 7.61
CA ARG A 108 15.19 -6.17 8.18
C ARG A 108 15.74 -4.81 8.59
N THR A 109 16.90 -4.74 9.25
CA THR A 109 17.49 -3.45 9.66
C THR A 109 17.83 -2.59 8.45
N VAL A 110 18.39 -3.17 7.39
CA VAL A 110 18.67 -2.45 6.14
C VAL A 110 17.37 -1.95 5.51
N SER A 111 16.34 -2.80 5.44
CA SER A 111 15.04 -2.41 4.90
C SER A 111 14.36 -1.30 5.72
N GLU A 112 14.50 -1.31 7.05
CA GLU A 112 13.99 -0.24 7.92
C GLU A 112 14.72 1.10 7.69
N GLU A 113 16.04 1.08 7.49
CA GLU A 113 16.83 2.27 7.13
C GLU A 113 16.44 2.81 5.74
N GLU A 114 16.29 1.94 4.73
CA GLU A 114 15.80 2.32 3.41
C GLU A 114 14.40 2.93 3.47
N LEU A 115 13.52 2.37 4.30
CA LEU A 115 12.16 2.88 4.47
C LEU A 115 12.13 4.25 5.16
N GLU A 116 12.98 4.49 6.15
CA GLU A 116 13.12 5.81 6.77
C GLU A 116 13.69 6.86 5.80
N THR A 117 14.69 6.49 5.00
CA THR A 117 15.22 7.40 3.97
C THR A 117 14.18 7.71 2.89
N ALA A 118 13.42 6.71 2.44
CA ALA A 118 12.33 6.88 1.50
C ALA A 118 11.20 7.76 2.07
N LYS A 119 10.82 7.60 3.34
CA LYS A 119 9.86 8.49 4.01
C LYS A 119 10.35 9.92 4.06
N LYS A 120 11.63 10.14 4.40
CA LYS A 120 12.21 11.48 4.44
C LYS A 120 12.17 12.14 3.07
N ALA A 121 12.58 11.42 2.02
CA ALA A 121 12.50 11.89 0.65
C ALA A 121 11.05 12.18 0.21
N ALA A 122 10.09 11.32 0.58
CA ALA A 122 8.67 11.53 0.28
C ALA A 122 8.12 12.77 0.99
N LYS A 123 8.54 13.03 2.23
CA LYS A 123 8.15 14.24 2.97
C LYS A 123 8.72 15.50 2.32
N GLU A 124 10.00 15.49 1.96
CA GLU A 124 10.64 16.60 1.25
C GLU A 124 9.96 16.86 -0.11
N ALA A 125 9.64 15.81 -0.87
CA ALA A 125 8.90 15.94 -2.12
C ALA A 125 7.49 16.50 -1.93
N ALA A 126 6.79 16.11 -0.86
CA ALA A 126 5.47 16.63 -0.53
C ALA A 126 5.52 18.12 -0.16
N GLU A 127 6.52 18.55 0.63
CA GLU A 127 6.75 19.95 0.97
C GLU A 127 7.06 20.80 -0.28
N GLN A 128 7.88 20.27 -1.20
CA GLN A 128 8.16 20.93 -2.48
C GLN A 128 6.91 21.04 -3.37
N ALA A 129 6.07 20.00 -3.41
CA ALA A 129 4.82 20.03 -4.17
C ALA A 129 3.83 21.06 -3.60
N GLU A 130 3.73 21.19 -2.28
CA GLU A 130 2.94 22.23 -1.61
C GLU A 130 3.45 23.63 -1.95
N ALA A 131 4.77 23.84 -1.89
CA ALA A 131 5.39 25.11 -2.26
C ALA A 131 5.12 25.48 -3.73
N ALA A 132 5.30 24.53 -4.66
CA ALA A 132 5.02 24.72 -6.07
C ALA A 132 3.55 25.04 -6.33
N LYS A 133 2.62 24.37 -5.65
CA LYS A 133 1.18 24.64 -5.74
C LYS A 133 0.85 26.07 -5.29
N ASN A 134 1.42 26.50 -4.16
CA ASN A 134 1.21 27.86 -3.64
C ASN A 134 1.78 28.93 -4.58
N GLU A 135 2.94 28.65 -5.21
CA GLU A 135 3.53 29.55 -6.21
C GLU A 135 2.67 29.65 -7.48
N VAL A 136 2.19 28.53 -8.02
CA VAL A 136 1.26 28.52 -9.16
C VAL A 136 -0.02 29.28 -8.83
N GLN A 137 -0.57 29.10 -7.63
CA GLN A 137 -1.75 29.84 -7.20
C GLN A 137 -1.49 31.36 -7.16
N ALA A 138 -0.32 31.78 -6.66
CA ALA A 138 0.08 33.19 -6.65
C ALA A 138 0.29 33.76 -8.06
N GLN A 139 0.82 32.96 -9.00
CA GLN A 139 0.94 33.35 -10.40
C GLN A 139 -0.44 33.51 -11.06
N ILE A 140 -1.38 32.59 -10.82
CA ILE A 140 -2.75 32.68 -11.33
C ILE A 140 -3.44 33.97 -10.81
N GLU A 141 -3.30 34.27 -9.52
CA GLU A 141 -3.82 35.51 -8.92
C GLU A 141 -3.24 36.76 -9.60
N ARG A 142 -1.92 36.79 -9.88
CA ARG A 142 -1.29 37.90 -10.61
C ARG A 142 -1.84 38.05 -12.02
N VAL A 143 -1.85 36.98 -12.80
CA VAL A 143 -2.35 37.00 -14.19
C VAL A 143 -3.80 37.44 -14.24
N LYS A 144 -4.63 36.98 -13.28
CA LYS A 144 -6.02 37.40 -13.17
C LYS A 144 -6.15 38.90 -12.90
N LYS A 145 -5.30 39.45 -12.03
CA LYS A 145 -5.29 40.89 -11.73
C LYS A 145 -4.82 41.72 -12.92
N GLU A 146 -3.75 41.30 -13.59
CA GLU A 146 -3.24 41.97 -14.80
C GLU A 146 -4.29 41.95 -15.92
N ALA A 147 -4.97 40.82 -16.13
CA ALA A 147 -6.06 40.72 -17.09
C ALA A 147 -7.24 41.66 -16.75
N GLN A 148 -7.61 41.78 -15.47
CA GLN A 148 -8.64 42.73 -15.03
C GLN A 148 -8.23 44.19 -15.30
N GLU A 149 -6.99 44.55 -15.00
CA GLU A 149 -6.46 45.89 -15.26
C GLU A 149 -6.46 46.22 -16.76
N GLN A 150 -6.08 45.26 -17.61
CA GLN A 150 -6.13 45.43 -19.07
C GLN A 150 -7.57 45.57 -19.59
N ILE A 151 -8.52 44.78 -19.08
CA ILE A 151 -9.94 44.88 -19.47
C ILE A 151 -10.50 46.27 -19.09
N GLU A 152 -10.22 46.76 -17.88
CA GLU A 152 -10.62 48.09 -17.44
C GLU A 152 -9.99 49.19 -18.32
N ALA A 153 -8.71 49.07 -18.67
CA ALA A 153 -8.03 50.02 -19.55
C ALA A 153 -8.65 50.05 -20.96
N VAL A 154 -8.93 48.89 -21.55
CA VAL A 154 -9.60 48.77 -22.86
C VAL A 154 -11.01 49.36 -22.80
N LYS A 155 -11.76 49.09 -21.73
CA LYS A 155 -13.12 49.62 -21.55
C LYS A 155 -13.12 51.15 -21.45
N LYS A 156 -12.15 51.73 -20.74
CA LYS A 156 -11.99 53.18 -20.63
C LYS A 156 -11.62 53.81 -21.98
N ALA A 157 -10.65 53.21 -22.69
CA ALA A 157 -10.26 53.69 -24.02
C ALA A 157 -11.43 53.63 -25.02
N ALA A 158 -12.23 52.56 -24.99
CA ALA A 158 -13.43 52.43 -25.81
C ALA A 158 -14.48 53.49 -25.46
N GLN A 159 -14.69 53.80 -24.18
CA GLN A 159 -15.59 54.87 -23.76
C GLN A 159 -15.12 56.25 -24.26
N GLU A 160 -13.83 56.56 -24.15
CA GLU A 160 -13.25 57.81 -24.64
C GLU A 160 -13.41 57.95 -26.16
N GLN A 161 -13.21 56.86 -26.92
CA GLN A 161 -13.43 56.84 -28.38
C GLN A 161 -14.91 57.05 -28.74
N VAL A 162 -15.83 56.41 -28.03
CA VAL A 162 -17.27 56.60 -28.25
C VAL A 162 -17.70 58.04 -27.93
N GLU A 163 -17.17 58.64 -26.86
CA GLU A 163 -17.45 60.05 -26.53
C GLU A 163 -16.89 61.01 -27.58
N SER A 164 -15.68 60.78 -28.09
CA SER A 164 -15.10 61.65 -29.12
C SER A 164 -15.90 61.56 -30.42
N ALA A 165 -16.24 60.35 -30.87
CA ALA A 165 -17.07 60.12 -32.04
C ALA A 165 -18.45 60.77 -31.88
N ARG A 166 -19.04 60.73 -30.68
CA ARG A 166 -20.32 61.38 -30.39
C ARG A 166 -20.23 62.91 -30.47
N LYS A 167 -19.16 63.52 -29.94
CA LYS A 167 -18.92 64.96 -30.05
C LYS A 167 -18.71 65.40 -31.50
N GLU A 168 -17.95 64.61 -32.24
CA GLU A 168 -17.68 64.87 -33.66
C GLU A 168 -18.96 64.78 -34.50
N ALA A 169 -19.78 63.75 -34.26
CA ALA A 169 -21.10 63.62 -34.86
C ALA A 169 -22.03 64.79 -34.49
N GLN A 170 -22.02 65.25 -33.24
CA GLN A 170 -22.78 66.43 -32.82
C GLN A 170 -22.33 67.70 -33.56
N GLY A 171 -21.02 67.91 -33.70
CA GLY A 171 -20.47 69.03 -34.46
C GLY A 171 -20.86 69.00 -35.94
N GLN A 172 -20.83 67.81 -36.57
CA GLN A 172 -21.30 67.64 -37.94
C GLN A 172 -22.80 67.93 -38.07
N ILE A 173 -23.62 67.46 -37.13
CA ILE A 173 -25.06 67.74 -37.11
C ILE A 173 -25.33 69.25 -36.97
N GLU A 174 -24.60 69.96 -36.10
CA GLU A 174 -24.73 71.42 -35.96
C GLU A 174 -24.28 72.17 -37.23
N ALA A 175 -23.19 71.74 -37.85
CA ALA A 175 -22.72 72.31 -39.11
C ALA A 175 -23.74 72.13 -40.25
N VAL A 176 -24.33 70.93 -40.37
CA VAL A 176 -25.42 70.64 -41.31
C VAL A 176 -26.66 71.49 -41.00
N LYS A 177 -27.01 71.64 -39.73
CA LYS A 177 -28.14 72.47 -39.31
C LYS A 177 -27.94 73.94 -39.67
N LYS A 178 -26.71 74.46 -39.50
CA LYS A 178 -26.35 75.83 -39.86
C LYS A 178 -26.41 76.05 -41.37
N THR A 179 -25.81 75.15 -42.16
CA THR A 179 -25.88 75.23 -43.63
C THR A 179 -27.32 75.09 -44.15
N ALA A 180 -28.13 74.22 -43.55
CA ALA A 180 -29.55 74.13 -43.88
C ALA A 180 -30.31 75.42 -43.55
N GLN A 181 -30.04 76.07 -42.40
CA GLN A 181 -30.62 77.37 -42.07
C GLN A 181 -30.21 78.46 -43.06
N GLU A 182 -28.93 78.53 -43.43
CA GLU A 182 -28.41 79.48 -44.42
C GLU A 182 -29.06 79.28 -45.80
N GLN A 183 -29.25 78.02 -46.23
CA GLN A 183 -29.96 77.72 -47.48
C GLN A 183 -31.45 78.08 -47.42
N VAL A 184 -32.12 77.86 -46.27
CA VAL A 184 -33.52 78.29 -46.10
C VAL A 184 -33.64 79.81 -46.11
N GLU A 185 -32.70 80.53 -45.50
CA GLU A 185 -32.67 81.99 -45.54
C GLU A 185 -32.38 82.54 -46.94
N SER A 186 -31.45 81.93 -47.69
CA SER A 186 -31.17 82.33 -49.06
C SER A 186 -32.37 82.08 -49.96
N ALA A 187 -33.01 80.91 -49.86
CA ALA A 187 -34.22 80.58 -50.61
C ALA A 187 -35.37 81.53 -50.24
N ARG A 188 -35.48 81.95 -48.98
CA ARG A 188 -36.48 82.93 -48.54
C ARG A 188 -36.21 84.32 -49.10
N LYS A 189 -34.94 84.74 -49.18
CA LYS A 189 -34.53 85.99 -49.83
C LYS A 189 -34.82 85.96 -51.33
N GLU A 190 -34.45 84.90 -52.02
CA GLU A 190 -34.73 84.72 -53.45
C GLU A 190 -36.24 84.72 -53.72
N ALA A 191 -37.04 84.04 -52.89
CA ALA A 191 -38.49 84.05 -52.99
C ALA A 191 -39.09 85.45 -52.73
N GLN A 192 -38.51 86.22 -51.81
CA GLN A 192 -38.93 87.59 -51.52
C GLN A 192 -38.58 88.54 -52.68
N GLU A 193 -37.39 88.42 -53.27
CA GLU A 193 -36.98 89.17 -54.46
C GLU A 193 -37.84 88.81 -55.68
N GLN A 194 -38.17 87.53 -55.88
CA GLN A 194 -39.12 87.12 -56.92
C GLN A 194 -40.53 87.67 -56.64
N SER A 195 -40.99 87.68 -55.39
CA SER A 195 -42.27 88.30 -55.03
C SER A 195 -42.29 89.82 -55.27
N GLU A 196 -41.18 90.52 -55.04
CA GLU A 196 -41.05 91.96 -55.31
C GLU A 196 -40.95 92.25 -56.82
N ALA A 197 -40.25 91.40 -57.57
CA ALA A 197 -40.20 91.46 -59.04
C ALA A 197 -41.58 91.23 -59.66
N VAL A 198 -42.37 90.27 -59.12
CA VAL A 198 -43.77 90.03 -59.51
C VAL A 198 -44.67 91.22 -59.13
N LYS A 199 -44.46 91.86 -57.97
CA LYS A 199 -45.15 93.10 -57.60
C LYS A 199 -44.82 94.25 -58.55
N LYS A 200 -43.56 94.37 -58.97
CA LYS A 200 -43.11 95.42 -59.90
C LYS A 200 -43.67 95.23 -61.31
N THR A 201 -43.69 93.99 -61.82
CA THR A 201 -44.33 93.66 -63.11
C THR A 201 -45.86 93.78 -63.05
N ALA A 202 -46.50 93.46 -61.92
CA ALA A 202 -47.93 93.70 -61.72
C ALA A 202 -48.27 95.20 -61.63
N GLN A 203 -47.38 96.03 -61.07
CA GLN A 203 -47.55 97.49 -61.03
C GLN A 203 -47.36 98.13 -62.42
N GLU A 204 -46.39 97.64 -63.22
CA GLU A 204 -46.16 98.11 -64.59
C GLU A 204 -47.29 97.71 -65.56
N GLN A 205 -47.99 96.57 -65.34
CA GLN A 205 -49.17 96.19 -66.12
C GLN A 205 -50.45 96.95 -65.74
N VAL A 206 -50.53 97.55 -64.55
CA VAL A 206 -51.64 98.45 -64.17
C VAL A 206 -51.44 99.85 -64.76
N ASP A 207 -50.20 100.30 -64.96
CA ASP A 207 -49.89 101.60 -65.54
C ASP A 207 -49.91 101.62 -67.08
N SER A 208 -49.66 100.50 -67.76
CA SER A 208 -49.82 100.38 -69.23
C SER A 208 -51.30 100.21 -69.65
N ALA A 209 -52.10 99.46 -68.89
CA ALA A 209 -53.54 99.29 -69.13
C ALA A 209 -54.37 100.57 -68.90
N ARG A 210 -53.83 101.56 -68.17
CA ARG A 210 -54.48 102.86 -67.91
C ARG A 210 -54.15 103.93 -68.95
N LYS A 211 -53.17 103.70 -69.84
CA LYS A 211 -52.73 104.63 -70.89
C LYS A 211 -53.24 104.26 -72.28
N GLU A 212 -53.61 102.99 -72.51
CA GLU A 212 -54.14 102.49 -73.79
C GLU A 212 -55.68 102.56 -73.93
N ALA A 213 -56.40 102.96 -72.87
CA ALA A 213 -57.87 103.03 -72.86
C ALA A 213 -58.47 104.44 -73.06
N GLN A 214 -57.66 105.48 -73.33
CA GLN A 214 -58.14 106.88 -73.44
C GLN A 214 -57.70 107.64 -74.71
N GLU A 215 -57.07 106.99 -75.70
CA GLU A 215 -56.70 107.61 -76.99
C GLU A 215 -57.11 106.76 -78.23
N GLN A 216 -58.12 105.88 -78.09
CA GLN A 216 -58.68 105.05 -79.17
C GLN A 216 -60.06 105.54 -79.67
N ILE A 217 -60.37 106.85 -79.54
CA ILE A 217 -61.53 107.50 -80.17
C ILE A 217 -61.09 108.86 -80.70
N GLU A 218 -60.23 108.89 -81.71
CA GLU A 218 -60.06 110.00 -82.66
C GLU A 218 -59.03 109.54 -83.71
N ARG A 219 -59.52 109.25 -84.93
CA ARG A 219 -58.75 109.00 -86.18
C ARG A 219 -58.18 107.58 -86.34
N ALA A 220 -58.83 106.62 -87.00
CA ALA A 220 -59.86 106.70 -88.04
C ALA A 220 -59.59 107.76 -89.12
N LYS A 221 -58.36 107.80 -89.69
CA LYS A 221 -58.16 108.20 -91.09
C LYS A 221 -56.71 107.96 -91.54
N ARG A 222 -56.61 107.26 -92.67
CA ARG A 222 -55.50 107.14 -93.64
C ARG A 222 -54.49 106.03 -93.33
N GLU A 223 -54.62 104.90 -94.02
CA GLU A 223 -54.07 104.63 -95.38
C GLU A 223 -52.58 104.34 -95.27
N LEU A 224 -52.17 103.07 -95.33
CA LEU A 224 -51.91 102.25 -96.53
C LEU A 224 -50.43 102.34 -96.91
N GLN A 225 -49.86 101.15 -97.13
CA GLN A 225 -48.57 100.88 -97.78
C GLN A 225 -47.30 101.24 -97.00
N GLU A 226 -46.22 100.48 -97.04
CA GLU A 226 -45.88 99.14 -97.50
C GLU A 226 -44.42 98.98 -97.06
N ARG A 227 -44.05 97.77 -96.62
CA ARG A 227 -42.80 97.07 -96.97
C ARG A 227 -41.45 97.80 -96.73
N VAL A 228 -40.55 97.25 -95.92
CA VAL A 228 -39.61 96.12 -96.20
C VAL A 228 -38.21 96.67 -95.96
N GLU A 229 -37.29 95.78 -95.56
CA GLU A 229 -35.83 95.99 -95.55
C GLU A 229 -35.32 96.98 -94.49
N SER A 230 -34.23 96.75 -93.77
CA SER A 230 -33.14 95.79 -93.89
C SER A 230 -32.19 95.97 -92.69
N ALA A 231 -31.28 95.00 -92.56
CA ALA A 231 -29.95 95.08 -91.96
C ALA A 231 -29.88 95.04 -90.42
N GLU A 232 -29.40 93.95 -89.83
CA GLU A 232 -28.03 93.39 -89.88
C GLU A 232 -26.97 94.20 -89.12
N LYS A 233 -26.07 93.39 -88.52
CA LYS A 233 -24.79 93.66 -87.83
C LYS A 233 -24.89 94.00 -86.35
N ALA A 234 -24.14 93.40 -85.43
CA ALA A 234 -23.04 92.41 -85.44
C ALA A 234 -23.06 91.78 -84.01
N ALA A 235 -22.45 90.66 -83.64
CA ALA A 235 -21.14 90.08 -83.92
C ALA A 235 -21.17 88.65 -83.29
N GLN A 236 -20.79 87.59 -84.02
CA GLN A 236 -19.49 86.88 -83.89
C GLN A 236 -19.18 86.37 -82.46
N ASP A 237 -18.72 85.14 -82.22
CA ASP A 237 -18.10 84.14 -83.10
C ASP A 237 -17.95 82.80 -82.34
N ARG A 238 -17.93 81.69 -83.12
CA ARG A 238 -17.21 80.42 -82.88
C ARG A 238 -17.65 79.50 -81.72
N ALA A 239 -17.55 78.17 -81.80
CA ALA A 239 -17.14 77.23 -82.83
C ALA A 239 -17.51 75.81 -82.37
N ALA A 240 -17.62 74.90 -83.34
CA ALA A 240 -17.34 73.46 -83.21
C ALA A 240 -18.07 72.68 -82.10
N ARG A 241 -19.31 72.29 -82.40
CA ARG A 241 -19.83 71.00 -81.94
C ARG A 241 -19.29 69.90 -82.87
N ALA A 242 -18.19 69.29 -82.48
CA ALA A 242 -17.84 67.93 -82.83
C ALA A 242 -16.67 67.53 -81.93
N GLU A 243 -16.77 66.34 -81.32
CA GLU A 243 -15.62 65.58 -80.82
C GLU A 243 -15.09 65.88 -79.39
N GLN A 244 -15.96 65.88 -78.37
CA GLN A 244 -15.51 65.60 -77.00
C GLN A 244 -16.61 64.97 -76.13
N THR A 245 -17.07 63.79 -76.52
CA THR A 245 -18.00 62.97 -75.72
C THR A 245 -17.54 61.51 -75.61
N ALA A 246 -16.24 61.23 -75.76
CA ALA A 246 -15.75 59.85 -75.76
C ALA A 246 -14.33 59.66 -75.22
N ARG A 247 -13.75 60.60 -74.46
CA ARG A 247 -12.40 60.44 -73.87
C ARG A 247 -12.28 60.61 -72.35
N GLU A 248 -13.32 61.06 -71.65
CA GLU A 248 -13.26 61.19 -70.18
C GLU A 248 -13.94 60.05 -69.42
N GLN A 249 -14.74 59.20 -70.08
CA GLN A 249 -15.39 58.04 -69.45
C GLN A 249 -14.61 56.72 -69.59
N ALA A 250 -13.44 56.71 -70.24
CA ALA A 250 -12.64 55.50 -70.46
C ALA A 250 -11.37 55.39 -69.60
N GLU A 251 -10.85 56.49 -69.04
CA GLU A 251 -9.68 56.45 -68.14
C GLU A 251 -10.05 56.30 -66.65
N ALA A 252 -11.21 56.79 -66.21
CA ALA A 252 -11.67 56.61 -64.83
C ALA A 252 -12.01 55.14 -64.51
N ALA A 253 -12.66 54.43 -65.45
CA ALA A 253 -13.03 53.02 -65.27
C ALA A 253 -11.84 52.03 -65.31
N LYS A 254 -10.70 52.43 -65.90
CA LYS A 254 -9.51 51.56 -66.02
C LYS A 254 -8.57 51.68 -64.80
N LYS A 255 -8.61 52.81 -64.09
CA LYS A 255 -7.80 53.06 -62.89
C LYS A 255 -8.43 52.42 -61.65
N GLU A 256 -9.76 52.50 -61.53
CA GLU A 256 -10.53 51.89 -60.44
C GLU A 256 -10.56 50.35 -60.53
N ALA A 257 -10.58 49.77 -61.74
CA ALA A 257 -10.54 48.33 -61.96
C ALA A 257 -9.16 47.69 -61.69
N LEU A 258 -8.05 48.41 -61.85
CA LEU A 258 -6.70 47.90 -61.55
C LEU A 258 -6.36 47.99 -60.06
N GLU A 259 -6.92 48.95 -59.33
CA GLU A 259 -6.78 49.11 -57.89
C GLU A 259 -7.57 48.02 -57.13
N GLN A 260 -8.80 47.73 -57.56
CA GLN A 260 -9.60 46.62 -57.01
C GLN A 260 -8.99 45.22 -57.27
N ILE A 261 -8.29 45.02 -58.39
CA ILE A 261 -7.58 43.76 -58.68
C ILE A 261 -6.28 43.64 -57.86
N ALA A 262 -5.63 44.75 -57.51
CA ALA A 262 -4.45 44.77 -56.64
C ALA A 262 -4.81 44.50 -55.17
N ASP A 263 -5.89 45.10 -54.68
CA ASP A 263 -6.40 44.88 -53.32
C ASP A 263 -6.94 43.45 -53.15
N ALA A 264 -7.68 42.93 -54.13
CA ALA A 264 -8.14 41.53 -54.12
C ALA A 264 -6.97 40.52 -54.20
N LYS A 265 -5.85 40.87 -54.84
CA LYS A 265 -4.63 40.03 -54.85
C LYS A 265 -3.88 40.05 -53.51
N LYS A 266 -3.99 41.15 -52.76
CA LYS A 266 -3.38 41.30 -51.44
C LYS A 266 -4.20 40.53 -50.41
N GLU A 267 -5.52 40.68 -50.40
CA GLU A 267 -6.46 39.86 -49.61
C GLU A 267 -6.29 38.36 -49.92
N ALA A 268 -6.19 37.96 -51.19
CA ALA A 268 -5.99 36.54 -51.53
C ALA A 268 -4.63 35.97 -51.08
N ASN A 269 -3.58 36.80 -50.96
CA ASN A 269 -2.30 36.38 -50.40
C ASN A 269 -2.33 36.35 -48.86
N ASP A 270 -3.06 37.27 -48.23
CA ASP A 270 -3.25 37.31 -46.77
C ASP A 270 -4.09 36.09 -46.30
N PHE A 271 -5.16 35.72 -47.02
CA PHE A 271 -5.90 34.48 -46.76
C PHE A 271 -5.06 33.21 -46.98
N ARG A 272 -4.08 33.23 -47.91
CA ARG A 272 -3.16 32.10 -48.09
C ARG A 272 -2.18 31.97 -46.92
N GLY A 273 -1.69 33.11 -46.40
CA GLY A 273 -0.86 33.14 -45.19
C GLY A 273 -1.62 32.67 -43.95
N GLU A 274 -2.87 33.11 -43.78
CA GLU A 274 -3.74 32.61 -42.70
C GLU A 274 -4.03 31.11 -42.86
N ALA A 275 -4.32 30.63 -44.07
CA ALA A 275 -4.54 29.21 -44.32
C ALA A 275 -3.29 28.34 -44.05
N GLU A 276 -2.08 28.85 -44.32
CA GLU A 276 -0.82 28.19 -43.96
C GLU A 276 -0.60 28.16 -42.45
N VAL A 277 -0.90 29.24 -41.73
CA VAL A 277 -0.83 29.27 -40.25
C VAL A 277 -1.81 28.27 -39.64
N TRP A 278 -3.05 28.20 -40.14
CA TRP A 278 -4.05 27.25 -39.65
C TRP A 278 -3.68 25.80 -39.97
N LYS A 279 -2.99 25.56 -41.09
CA LYS A 279 -2.46 24.24 -41.43
C LYS A 279 -1.31 23.84 -40.50
N GLN A 280 -0.41 24.77 -40.18
CA GLN A 280 0.70 24.54 -39.25
C GLN A 280 0.16 24.26 -37.83
N GLU A 281 -0.80 25.05 -37.36
CA GLU A 281 -1.48 24.86 -36.07
C GLU A 281 -2.20 23.50 -36.01
N ALA A 282 -2.83 23.08 -37.11
CA ALA A 282 -3.46 21.76 -37.20
C ALA A 282 -2.46 20.59 -37.19
N GLU A 283 -1.30 20.75 -37.84
CA GLU A 283 -0.20 19.78 -37.80
C GLU A 283 0.42 19.68 -36.39
N ASP A 284 0.62 20.82 -35.71
CA ASP A 284 1.12 20.85 -34.33
C ASP A 284 0.14 20.21 -33.34
N GLN A 285 -1.17 20.44 -33.50
CA GLN A 285 -2.19 19.74 -32.72
C GLN A 285 -2.23 18.24 -33.01
N HIS A 286 -2.02 17.82 -34.26
CA HIS A 286 -1.95 16.40 -34.61
C HIS A 286 -0.76 15.70 -33.92
N LEU A 287 0.42 16.33 -33.93
CA LEU A 287 1.61 15.83 -33.22
C LEU A 287 1.39 15.75 -31.70
N ALA A 288 0.73 16.74 -31.11
CA ALA A 288 0.37 16.73 -29.68
C ALA A 288 -0.61 15.59 -29.34
N VAL A 289 -1.55 15.29 -30.23
CA VAL A 289 -2.48 14.15 -30.09
C VAL A 289 -1.75 12.82 -30.20
N GLU A 290 -0.83 12.64 -31.16
CA GLU A 290 0.00 11.42 -31.27
C GLU A 290 0.88 11.20 -30.03
N SER A 291 1.50 12.26 -29.52
CA SER A 291 2.27 12.21 -28.26
C SER A 291 1.38 11.75 -27.10
N SER A 292 0.19 12.33 -26.98
CA SER A 292 -0.79 11.97 -25.94
C SER A 292 -1.28 10.52 -26.09
N GLN A 293 -1.47 10.04 -27.32
CA GLN A 293 -1.85 8.64 -27.59
C GLN A 293 -0.74 7.66 -27.20
N SER A 294 0.52 8.00 -27.45
CA SER A 294 1.68 7.21 -27.00
C SER A 294 1.76 7.13 -25.47
N GLU A 295 1.50 8.24 -24.77
CA GLU A 295 1.44 8.25 -23.31
C GLU A 295 0.29 7.39 -22.77
N ILE A 296 -0.89 7.47 -23.38
CA ILE A 296 -2.05 6.64 -23.03
C ILE A 296 -1.70 5.15 -23.21
N ALA A 297 -1.05 4.76 -24.31
CA ALA A 297 -0.63 3.38 -24.53
C ALA A 297 0.36 2.91 -23.44
N SER A 298 1.36 3.72 -23.10
CA SER A 298 2.29 3.41 -22.00
C SER A 298 1.59 3.26 -20.64
N LEU A 299 0.58 4.09 -20.37
CA LEU A 299 -0.21 4.00 -19.16
C LEU A 299 -1.11 2.75 -19.16
N GLN A 300 -1.63 2.32 -20.31
CA GLN A 300 -2.38 1.09 -20.46
C GLN A 300 -1.50 -0.14 -20.16
N ASP A 301 -0.27 -0.19 -20.69
CA ASP A 301 0.68 -1.26 -20.41
C ASP A 301 1.01 -1.34 -18.90
N LYS A 302 1.27 -0.19 -18.27
CA LYS A 302 1.50 -0.13 -16.82
C LYS A 302 0.29 -0.61 -16.02
N LEU A 303 -0.91 -0.27 -16.46
CA LEU A 303 -2.16 -0.68 -15.80
C LEU A 303 -2.40 -2.19 -15.94
N GLU A 304 -2.00 -2.80 -17.05
CA GLU A 304 -2.05 -4.25 -17.25
C GLU A 304 -1.05 -4.99 -16.36
N ILE A 305 0.17 -4.47 -16.22
CA ILE A 305 1.17 -5.01 -15.27
C ILE A 305 0.64 -4.93 -13.83
N LEU A 306 0.05 -3.80 -13.43
CA LEU A 306 -0.52 -3.65 -12.09
C LEU A 306 -1.71 -4.60 -11.85
N LYS A 307 -2.54 -4.86 -12.86
CA LYS A 307 -3.62 -5.86 -12.76
C LYS A 307 -3.06 -7.27 -12.56
N GLN A 308 -1.99 -7.62 -13.29
CA GLN A 308 -1.32 -8.92 -13.15
C GLN A 308 -0.75 -9.09 -11.73
N GLN A 309 -0.04 -8.08 -11.23
CA GLN A 309 0.50 -8.09 -9.88
C GLN A 309 -0.59 -8.19 -8.80
N LEU A 310 -1.72 -7.51 -9.00
CA LEU A 310 -2.88 -7.59 -8.09
C LEU A 310 -3.46 -9.01 -8.05
N GLU A 311 -3.54 -9.67 -9.20
CA GLU A 311 -4.08 -11.03 -9.28
C GLU A 311 -3.12 -12.06 -8.65
N GLU A 312 -1.81 -11.90 -8.85
CA GLU A 312 -0.78 -12.69 -8.15
C GLU A 312 -0.86 -12.50 -6.63
N ALA A 313 -1.02 -11.26 -6.17
CA ALA A 313 -1.20 -10.95 -4.75
C ALA A 313 -2.48 -11.59 -4.18
N ARG A 314 -3.58 -11.62 -4.94
CA ARG A 314 -4.81 -12.32 -4.54
C ARG A 314 -4.61 -13.82 -4.42
N GLN A 315 -3.93 -14.44 -5.38
CA GLN A 315 -3.63 -15.87 -5.34
C GLN A 315 -2.75 -16.20 -4.12
N ALA A 316 -1.71 -15.39 -3.86
CA ALA A 316 -0.87 -15.54 -2.67
C ALA A 316 -1.69 -15.40 -1.38
N ALA A 317 -2.60 -14.42 -1.29
CA ALA A 317 -3.49 -14.26 -0.14
C ALA A 317 -4.41 -15.47 0.08
N THR A 318 -4.95 -16.05 -1.00
CA THR A 318 -5.76 -17.28 -0.88
C THR A 318 -4.93 -18.47 -0.40
N ALA A 319 -3.70 -18.62 -0.87
CA ALA A 319 -2.80 -19.69 -0.41
C ALA A 319 -2.50 -19.54 1.09
N VAL A 320 -2.14 -18.34 1.55
CA VAL A 320 -1.90 -18.06 2.97
C VAL A 320 -3.14 -18.36 3.82
N GLN A 321 -4.34 -18.01 3.34
CA GLN A 321 -5.58 -18.31 4.05
C GLN A 321 -5.83 -19.83 4.17
N THR A 322 -5.50 -20.59 3.13
CA THR A 322 -5.60 -22.07 3.18
C THR A 322 -4.59 -22.68 4.15
N GLU A 323 -3.33 -22.22 4.14
CA GLU A 323 -2.31 -22.68 5.09
C GLU A 323 -2.70 -22.35 6.53
N LYS A 324 -3.21 -21.14 6.78
CA LYS A 324 -3.74 -20.74 8.09
C LYS A 324 -4.81 -21.70 8.58
N SER A 325 -5.77 -22.04 7.71
CA SER A 325 -6.87 -22.97 8.06
C SER A 325 -6.35 -24.38 8.38
N GLN A 326 -5.32 -24.85 7.66
CA GLN A 326 -4.66 -26.13 7.95
C GLN A 326 -3.89 -26.11 9.27
N LEU A 327 -3.20 -25.01 9.59
CA LEU A 327 -2.49 -24.84 10.85
C LEU A 327 -3.46 -24.78 12.04
N GLU A 328 -4.59 -24.08 11.91
CA GLU A 328 -5.64 -24.06 12.92
C GLU A 328 -6.20 -25.47 13.20
N ALA A 329 -6.43 -26.27 12.14
CA ALA A 329 -6.86 -27.66 12.31
C ALA A 329 -5.81 -28.54 13.03
N ARG A 330 -4.52 -28.39 12.68
CA ARG A 330 -3.42 -29.11 13.37
C ARG A 330 -3.28 -28.69 14.82
N LEU A 331 -3.45 -27.41 15.11
CA LEU A 331 -3.39 -26.88 16.48
C LEU A 331 -4.52 -27.48 17.32
N MET A 332 -5.75 -27.51 16.77
CA MET A 332 -6.91 -28.12 17.43
C MET A 332 -6.68 -29.61 17.72
N GLN A 333 -6.11 -30.36 16.76
CA GLN A 333 -5.76 -31.77 16.97
C GLN A 333 -4.71 -31.92 18.08
N THR A 334 -3.67 -31.10 18.07
CA THR A 334 -2.60 -31.14 19.08
C THR A 334 -3.14 -30.81 20.48
N GLU A 335 -4.09 -29.88 20.58
CA GLU A 335 -4.76 -29.57 21.85
C GLU A 335 -5.62 -30.72 22.36
N GLN A 336 -6.32 -31.43 21.46
CA GLN A 336 -7.09 -32.61 21.81
C GLN A 336 -6.17 -33.74 22.30
N GLU A 337 -5.06 -34.00 21.61
CA GLU A 337 -4.04 -34.97 22.03
C GLU A 337 -3.46 -34.61 23.40
N LYS A 338 -3.14 -33.32 23.62
CA LYS A 338 -2.66 -32.82 24.91
C LYS A 338 -3.68 -33.06 26.04
N GLN A 339 -4.97 -32.84 25.81
CA GLN A 339 -6.00 -33.14 26.81
C GLN A 339 -6.09 -34.63 27.09
N SER A 340 -6.06 -35.47 26.05
CA SER A 340 -6.05 -36.93 26.21
C SER A 340 -4.85 -37.41 27.03
N VAL A 341 -3.64 -36.90 26.75
CA VAL A 341 -2.44 -37.26 27.52
C VAL A 341 -2.55 -36.78 28.97
N LYS A 342 -3.14 -35.60 29.20
CA LYS A 342 -3.37 -35.09 30.55
C LYS A 342 -4.33 -35.97 31.35
N GLU A 343 -5.40 -36.45 30.72
CA GLU A 343 -6.33 -37.40 31.33
C GLU A 343 -5.65 -38.73 31.66
N GLN A 344 -4.85 -39.28 30.73
CA GLN A 344 -4.05 -40.49 30.97
C GLN A 344 -3.07 -40.33 32.12
N LEU A 345 -2.36 -39.19 32.21
CA LEU A 345 -1.46 -38.89 33.33
C LEU A 345 -2.23 -38.82 34.66
N SER A 346 -3.41 -38.21 34.68
CA SER A 346 -4.24 -38.17 35.88
C SER A 346 -4.70 -39.56 36.32
N GLN A 347 -5.02 -40.45 35.38
CA GLN A 347 -5.39 -41.84 35.68
C GLN A 347 -4.20 -42.60 36.26
N LEU A 348 -3.04 -42.53 35.62
CA LEU A 348 -1.80 -43.17 36.11
C LEU A 348 -1.41 -42.66 37.50
N GLU A 349 -1.64 -41.38 37.78
CA GLU A 349 -1.35 -40.81 39.10
C GLU A 349 -2.31 -41.35 40.17
N GLN A 350 -3.60 -41.54 39.85
CA GLN A 350 -4.56 -42.20 40.74
C GLN A 350 -4.22 -43.68 40.97
N GLU A 351 -3.85 -44.42 39.91
CA GLU A 351 -3.41 -45.81 40.02
C GLU A 351 -2.17 -45.93 40.90
N LYS A 352 -1.18 -45.05 40.71
CA LYS A 352 0.01 -44.98 41.55
C LYS A 352 -0.31 -44.76 43.03
N GLN A 353 -1.25 -43.86 43.35
CA GLN A 353 -1.68 -43.62 44.74
C GLN A 353 -2.38 -44.85 45.33
N THR A 354 -3.20 -45.54 44.52
CA THR A 354 -3.89 -46.77 44.94
C THR A 354 -2.89 -47.87 45.24
N ILE A 355 -1.96 -48.14 44.31
CA ILE A 355 -0.89 -49.14 44.50
C ILE A 355 -0.03 -48.80 45.73
N LYS A 356 0.27 -47.53 45.95
CA LYS A 356 1.02 -47.10 47.14
C LYS A 356 0.27 -47.43 48.43
N LYS A 357 -1.04 -47.17 48.47
CA LYS A 357 -1.89 -47.50 49.61
C LYS A 357 -1.94 -49.01 49.85
N ASP A 358 -2.15 -49.80 48.81
CA ASP A 358 -2.20 -51.27 48.90
C ASP A 358 -0.86 -51.84 49.40
N LEU A 359 0.26 -51.24 48.99
CA LEU A 359 1.59 -51.60 49.48
C LEU A 359 1.77 -51.26 50.96
N GLU A 360 1.31 -50.09 51.41
CA GLU A 360 1.33 -49.70 52.83
C GLU A 360 0.49 -50.65 53.69
N GLU A 361 -0.73 -51.00 53.23
CA GLU A 361 -1.60 -51.97 53.90
C GLU A 361 -0.92 -53.36 53.96
N SER A 362 -0.35 -53.83 52.85
CA SER A 362 0.39 -55.11 52.79
C SER A 362 1.61 -55.13 53.73
N LEU A 363 2.33 -54.01 53.86
CA LEU A 363 3.45 -53.88 54.78
C LEU A 363 3.00 -53.90 56.25
N GLN A 364 1.85 -53.30 56.57
CA GLN A 364 1.26 -53.36 57.92
C GLN A 364 0.83 -54.79 58.26
N GLU A 365 0.15 -55.49 57.35
CA GLU A 365 -0.23 -56.90 57.54
C GLU A 365 0.98 -57.80 57.73
N ALA A 366 2.03 -57.62 56.91
CA ALA A 366 3.28 -58.35 57.06
C ALA A 366 3.98 -58.03 58.40
N GLY A 367 3.88 -56.79 58.88
CA GLY A 367 4.36 -56.39 60.21
C GLY A 367 3.61 -57.10 61.33
N ALA A 368 2.27 -57.07 61.31
CA ALA A 368 1.43 -57.75 62.28
C ALA A 368 1.70 -59.27 62.30
N ALA A 369 1.79 -59.90 61.13
CA ALA A 369 2.12 -61.33 61.02
C ALA A 369 3.50 -61.66 61.61
N ARG A 370 4.49 -60.77 61.48
CA ARG A 370 5.81 -60.93 62.11
C ARG A 370 5.73 -60.84 63.63
N GLU A 371 4.95 -59.91 64.17
CA GLU A 371 4.74 -59.77 65.62
C GLU A 371 4.02 -61.00 66.20
N GLU A 372 2.98 -61.48 65.54
CA GLU A 372 2.29 -62.72 65.94
C GLU A 372 3.25 -63.91 65.93
N LEU A 373 4.07 -64.04 64.88
CA LEU A 373 5.05 -65.12 64.77
C LEU A 373 6.14 -65.03 65.84
N ALA A 374 6.54 -63.81 66.23
CA ALA A 374 7.45 -63.57 67.35
C ALA A 374 6.79 -63.98 68.69
N ALA A 375 5.52 -63.61 68.91
CA ALA A 375 4.77 -63.99 70.11
C ALA A 375 4.60 -65.51 70.23
N VAL A 376 4.29 -66.21 69.12
CA VAL A 376 4.22 -67.67 69.08
C VAL A 376 5.56 -68.30 69.42
N ARG A 377 6.66 -67.80 68.86
CA ARG A 377 8.02 -68.27 69.19
C ARG A 377 8.32 -68.08 70.68
N GLN A 378 8.00 -66.91 71.24
CA GLN A 378 8.21 -66.63 72.65
C GLN A 378 7.40 -67.56 73.56
N ALA A 379 6.11 -67.77 73.24
CA ALA A 379 5.26 -68.71 73.96
C ALA A 379 5.78 -70.17 73.86
N GLN A 380 6.33 -70.56 72.71
CA GLN A 380 6.93 -71.88 72.52
C GLN A 380 8.20 -72.06 73.36
N VAL A 381 9.04 -71.02 73.47
CA VAL A 381 10.21 -71.00 74.38
C VAL A 381 9.76 -71.10 75.83
N GLU A 382 8.77 -70.33 76.26
CA GLU A 382 8.24 -70.40 77.63
C GLU A 382 7.63 -71.78 77.96
N ALA A 383 6.89 -72.37 77.03
CA ALA A 383 6.33 -73.71 77.18
C ALA A 383 7.43 -74.78 77.26
N TYR A 384 8.51 -74.64 76.49
CA TYR A 384 9.67 -75.52 76.56
C TYR A 384 10.37 -75.41 77.92
N MET A 385 10.51 -74.20 78.46
CA MET A 385 11.10 -73.96 79.79
C MET A 385 10.24 -74.53 80.93
N LYS A 386 8.90 -74.55 80.80
CA LYS A 386 8.00 -75.13 81.82
C LYS A 386 7.95 -76.66 81.81
N ARG A 387 8.25 -77.33 80.69
CA ARG A 387 8.16 -78.80 80.55
C ARG A 387 9.39 -79.58 81.00
N LYS A 388 10.53 -78.92 81.25
CA LYS A 388 11.75 -79.58 81.76
C LYS A 388 11.90 -79.38 83.28
N PRO A 389 11.97 -80.44 84.09
CA PRO A 389 12.54 -80.33 85.43
C PRO A 389 14.05 -80.10 85.28
N PHE A 390 14.57 -78.99 85.80
CA PHE A 390 16.01 -78.72 85.87
C PHE A 390 16.70 -79.83 86.68
N PRO A 391 17.67 -80.58 86.12
CA PRO A 391 18.59 -81.34 86.95
C PRO A 391 19.57 -80.34 87.59
N LYS A 392 19.58 -80.27 88.92
CA LYS A 392 20.66 -79.62 89.66
C LYS A 392 21.96 -80.33 89.29
N ARG A 393 22.84 -79.68 88.54
CA ARG A 393 24.29 -79.93 88.62
C ARG A 393 25.04 -78.61 88.61
N GLN A 394 25.87 -78.49 89.63
CA GLN A 394 26.87 -77.43 89.81
C GLN A 394 27.82 -77.42 88.61
N GLY A 395 28.22 -76.21 88.17
CA GLY A 395 29.39 -76.04 87.31
C GLY A 395 29.20 -75.09 86.14
N THR A 396 29.83 -73.91 86.28
CA THR A 396 30.44 -73.07 85.24
C THR A 396 29.53 -72.37 84.21
N VAL A 397 29.37 -71.06 84.45
CA VAL A 397 29.52 -69.91 83.54
C VAL A 397 29.54 -70.22 82.04
N GLU A 398 28.67 -69.54 81.28
CA GLU A 398 28.64 -69.30 79.81
C GLU A 398 27.31 -69.67 79.13
N LEU A 399 26.21 -69.03 79.57
CA LEU A 399 24.92 -69.08 78.87
C LEU A 399 24.24 -67.72 78.69
N LYS A 400 24.88 -66.63 79.13
CA LYS A 400 24.36 -65.27 78.95
C LYS A 400 24.63 -64.67 77.57
N ASP A 401 25.61 -65.19 76.82
CA ASP A 401 25.97 -64.64 75.50
C ASP A 401 25.25 -65.28 74.31
N ALA A 402 24.44 -66.32 74.52
CA ALA A 402 23.78 -67.03 73.41
C ALA A 402 22.42 -66.45 72.99
N ILE A 403 21.87 -65.46 73.71
CA ILE A 403 20.50 -64.95 73.48
C ILE A 403 20.49 -63.56 72.78
N LEU A 404 21.65 -62.93 72.58
CA LEU A 404 21.74 -61.59 71.97
C LEU A 404 22.15 -61.57 70.48
N ARG A 405 22.09 -62.71 69.78
CA ARG A 405 22.48 -62.84 68.35
C ARG A 405 21.51 -63.62 67.45
N LEU A 406 20.20 -63.57 67.75
CA LEU A 406 19.12 -63.92 66.82
C LEU A 406 18.09 -62.80 66.86
#